data_AF-A0A6B2C4D9-F1
#
_entry.id   AF-A0A6B2C4D9-F1
#
_cell.length_a   1.000
_cell.length_b   1.000
_cell.length_c   1.000
_cell.angle_alpha   90.00
_cell.angle_beta   90.00
_cell.angle_gamma   90.00
#
_symmetry.space_group_name_H-M   'P 1'
#
loop_
_entity.id
_entity.type
_entity.pdbx_description
1 polymer ?
#
loop_
_entity_poly.entity_id
_entity_poly.type
_entity_poly.pdbx_seq_one_letter_code
_entity_poly.pdbx_strand_id
1 'polypeptide(L)'
;MVFKKEKDKKLSLLKALSRIRAIEYKLASMESRLNSSITSGLMRIAELKEKGMNIDAEMLAAELSSRRQMLKEISRMRTGLERLRLRLETIMIIGESRESIGQLKQILGEIKSSGFEKIPELSIMFGELDEIISGIEEDFEFESTASIDDVTVVSSPAEVERILKEADIVAQGREKKRLPLPPGS
;
A
#
# COMPACT_ATOMS: atom_id res chain seq x y z
N MET A 1 8.29 34.58 4.47
CA MET A 1 8.95 33.25 4.51
C MET A 1 7.93 32.11 4.56
N VAL A 2 6.86 32.22 5.36
CA VAL A 2 5.77 31.22 5.50
C VAL A 2 5.05 30.88 4.17
N PHE A 3 4.59 31.89 3.41
CA PHE A 3 3.91 31.68 2.12
C PHE A 3 4.76 30.95 1.06
N LYS A 4 6.09 31.00 1.16
CA LYS A 4 6.99 30.31 0.23
C LYS A 4 7.05 28.81 0.57
N LYS A 5 7.25 28.47 1.84
CA LYS A 5 7.25 27.07 2.34
C LYS A 5 5.96 26.33 2.02
N GLU A 6 4.80 26.97 2.20
CA GLU A 6 3.51 26.33 1.94
C GLU A 6 3.25 26.06 0.44
N LYS A 7 3.74 26.97 -0.42
CA LYS A 7 3.75 26.76 -1.86
C LYS A 7 4.69 25.61 -2.27
N ASP A 8 5.83 25.49 -1.60
CA ASP A 8 6.84 24.46 -1.87
C ASP A 8 6.32 23.05 -1.47
N LYS A 9 5.68 22.92 -0.30
CA LYS A 9 5.00 21.68 0.14
C LYS A 9 3.93 21.20 -0.85
N LYS A 10 3.05 22.11 -1.27
CA LYS A 10 2.01 21.78 -2.25
C LYS A 10 2.60 21.35 -3.59
N LEU A 11 3.70 21.98 -4.00
CA LEU A 11 4.39 21.63 -5.23
C LEU A 11 5.02 20.24 -5.16
N SER A 12 5.63 19.84 -4.05
CA SER A 12 6.23 18.50 -3.89
C SER A 12 5.16 17.39 -3.87
N LEU A 13 4.03 17.61 -3.20
CA LEU A 13 2.88 16.69 -3.27
C LEU A 13 2.35 16.52 -4.70
N LEU A 14 2.19 17.61 -5.45
CA LEU A 14 1.73 17.56 -6.84
C LEU A 14 2.72 16.82 -7.75
N LYS A 15 4.03 17.03 -7.54
CA LYS A 15 5.08 16.29 -8.25
C LYS A 15 4.96 14.79 -7.98
N ALA A 16 4.80 14.38 -6.72
CA ALA A 16 4.62 12.98 -6.35
C ALA A 16 3.40 12.36 -7.04
N LEU A 17 2.24 13.03 -6.99
CA LEU A 17 1.02 12.57 -7.65
C LEU A 17 1.19 12.44 -9.18
N SER A 18 1.85 13.41 -9.81
CA SER A 18 2.13 13.35 -11.24
C SER A 18 3.03 12.17 -11.60
N ARG A 19 4.04 11.88 -10.76
CA ARG A 19 4.96 10.76 -10.94
C ARG A 19 4.25 9.42 -10.76
N ILE A 20 3.43 9.28 -9.72
CA ILE A 20 2.61 8.09 -9.47
C ILE A 20 1.74 7.79 -10.70
N ARG A 21 1.04 8.78 -11.25
CA ARG A 21 0.21 8.61 -12.45
C ARG A 21 1.03 8.10 -13.63
N ALA A 22 2.22 8.66 -13.88
CA ALA A 22 3.09 8.21 -14.96
C ALA A 22 3.49 6.72 -14.79
N ILE A 23 3.81 6.30 -13.57
CA ILE A 23 4.13 4.90 -13.26
C ILE A 23 2.89 4.02 -13.45
N GLU A 24 1.71 4.44 -12.98
CA GLU A 24 0.44 3.71 -13.15
C GLU A 24 0.13 3.47 -14.64
N TYR A 25 0.30 4.50 -15.50
CA TYR A 25 0.12 4.35 -16.94
C TYR A 25 1.07 3.33 -17.55
N LYS A 26 2.35 3.35 -17.15
CA LYS A 26 3.33 2.38 -17.65
C LYS A 26 2.97 0.96 -17.21
N LEU A 27 2.64 0.76 -15.93
CA LEU A 27 2.25 -0.54 -15.39
C LEU A 27 0.98 -1.07 -16.05
N ALA A 28 -0.02 -0.22 -16.30
CA ALA A 28 -1.24 -0.61 -17.01
C ALA A 28 -0.95 -1.08 -18.45
N SER A 29 -0.06 -0.37 -19.16
CA SER A 29 0.39 -0.79 -20.49
C SER A 29 1.11 -2.14 -20.45
N MET A 30 1.96 -2.38 -19.45
CA MET A 30 2.69 -3.65 -19.30
C MET A 30 1.73 -4.80 -18.96
N GLU A 31 0.78 -4.57 -18.05
CA GLU A 31 -0.25 -5.52 -17.69
C GLU A 31 -1.11 -5.94 -18.90
N SER A 32 -1.54 -4.98 -19.72
CA SER A 32 -2.32 -5.26 -20.92
C SER A 32 -1.54 -6.17 -21.90
N ARG A 33 -0.25 -5.89 -22.12
CA ARG A 33 0.62 -6.72 -22.97
C ARG A 33 0.81 -8.12 -22.40
N LEU A 34 1.05 -8.24 -21.10
CA LEU A 34 1.20 -9.54 -20.44
C LEU A 34 -0.09 -10.36 -20.51
N ASN A 35 -1.24 -9.77 -20.21
CA ASN A 35 -2.53 -10.46 -20.31
C ASN A 35 -2.81 -10.96 -21.74
N SER A 36 -2.52 -10.13 -22.74
CA SER A 36 -2.68 -10.49 -24.15
C SER A 36 -1.75 -11.65 -24.53
N SER A 37 -0.47 -11.56 -24.14
CA SER A 37 0.52 -12.62 -24.36
C SER A 37 0.18 -13.91 -23.60
N ILE A 38 -0.40 -13.80 -22.40
CA ILE A 38 -0.80 -14.96 -21.60
C ILE A 38 -1.97 -15.67 -22.28
N THR A 39 -2.95 -14.92 -22.77
CA THR A 39 -4.12 -15.46 -23.44
C THR A 39 -3.75 -16.18 -24.73
N SER A 40 -2.90 -15.57 -25.57
CA SER A 40 -2.42 -16.22 -26.80
C SER A 40 -1.55 -17.45 -26.49
N GLY A 41 -0.71 -17.39 -25.45
CA GLY A 41 0.08 -18.53 -24.99
C GLY A 41 -0.78 -19.72 -24.57
N LEU A 42 -1.89 -19.49 -23.86
CA LEU A 42 -2.83 -20.55 -23.48
C LEU A 42 -3.48 -21.22 -24.69
N MET A 43 -3.91 -20.43 -25.68
CA MET A 43 -4.46 -20.99 -26.93
C MET A 43 -3.42 -21.86 -27.64
N ARG A 44 -2.16 -21.39 -27.71
CA ARG A 44 -1.08 -22.14 -28.35
C ARG A 44 -0.75 -23.44 -27.62
N ILE A 45 -0.77 -23.46 -26.29
CA ILE A 45 -0.60 -24.69 -25.50
C ILE A 45 -1.71 -25.71 -25.85
N ALA A 46 -2.96 -25.26 -26.01
CA ALA A 46 -4.05 -26.15 -26.40
C ALA A 46 -3.82 -26.77 -27.78
N GLU A 47 -3.40 -25.98 -28.77
CA GLU A 47 -3.06 -26.47 -30.12
C GLU A 47 -1.90 -27.49 -30.11
N LEU A 48 -0.85 -27.25 -29.31
CA LEU A 48 0.29 -28.16 -29.21
C LEU A 48 -0.13 -29.50 -28.59
N LYS A 49 -1.00 -29.46 -27.57
CA LYS A 49 -1.55 -30.67 -26.95
C LYS A 49 -2.42 -31.48 -27.92
N GLU A 50 -3.25 -30.81 -28.73
CA GLU A 50 -4.05 -31.49 -29.77
C GLU A 50 -3.17 -32.21 -30.80
N LYS A 51 -2.01 -31.62 -31.13
CA LYS A 51 -1.02 -32.21 -32.05
C LYS A 51 -0.12 -33.26 -31.40
N GLY A 52 -0.31 -33.58 -30.11
CA GLY A 52 0.52 -34.52 -29.36
C GLY A 52 1.93 -34.01 -29.02
N MET A 53 2.20 -32.72 -29.22
CA MET A 53 3.50 -32.08 -28.98
C MET A 53 3.66 -31.70 -27.50
N ASN A 54 3.69 -32.71 -26.62
CA ASN A 54 3.62 -32.50 -25.17
C ASN A 54 4.85 -31.77 -24.59
N ILE A 55 6.05 -32.06 -25.07
CA ILE A 55 7.29 -31.42 -24.59
C ILE A 55 7.26 -29.91 -24.87
N ASP A 56 6.86 -29.51 -26.09
CA ASP A 56 6.75 -28.10 -26.46
C ASP A 56 5.66 -27.38 -25.66
N ALA A 57 4.54 -28.06 -25.39
CA ALA A 57 3.45 -27.54 -24.58
C ALA A 57 3.90 -27.31 -23.12
N GLU A 58 4.69 -28.23 -22.55
CA GLU A 58 5.26 -28.10 -21.20
C GLU A 58 6.26 -26.95 -21.09
N MET A 59 7.16 -26.82 -22.06
CA MET A 59 8.13 -25.73 -22.10
C MET A 59 7.42 -24.36 -22.18
N LEU A 60 6.40 -24.24 -23.04
CA LEU A 60 5.61 -23.01 -23.15
C LEU A 60 4.80 -22.73 -21.88
N ALA A 61 4.28 -23.77 -21.20
CA ALA A 61 3.59 -23.61 -19.92
C ALA A 61 4.51 -23.08 -18.81
N ALA A 62 5.77 -23.54 -18.77
CA ALA A 62 6.76 -23.05 -17.82
C ALA A 62 7.04 -21.54 -18.05
N GLU A 63 7.24 -21.13 -19.30
CA GLU A 63 7.43 -19.72 -19.65
C GLU A 63 6.20 -18.86 -19.29
N LEU A 64 5.00 -19.39 -19.54
CA LEU A 64 3.74 -18.74 -19.18
C LEU A 64 3.58 -18.56 -17.67
N SER A 65 4.08 -19.50 -16.87
CA SER A 65 4.08 -19.40 -15.41
C SER A 65 4.92 -18.20 -14.93
N SER A 66 6.09 -17.97 -15.54
CA SER A 66 6.94 -16.82 -15.26
C SER A 66 6.26 -15.50 -15.63
N ARG A 67 5.53 -15.45 -16.76
CA ARG A 67 4.73 -14.27 -17.14
C ARG A 67 3.60 -13.99 -16.15
N ARG A 68 2.93 -15.03 -15.64
CA ARG A 68 1.89 -14.88 -14.59
C ARG A 68 2.47 -14.35 -13.29
N GLN A 69 3.66 -14.80 -12.92
CA GLN A 69 4.36 -14.29 -11.75
C GLN A 69 4.69 -12.80 -11.92
N MET A 70 5.18 -12.40 -13.09
CA MET A 70 5.43 -10.98 -13.41
C MET A 70 4.14 -10.14 -13.36
N LEU A 71 3.03 -10.67 -13.89
CA LEU A 71 1.72 -10.00 -13.82
C LEU A 71 1.28 -9.77 -12.36
N LYS A 72 1.47 -10.77 -11.48
CA LYS A 72 1.17 -10.65 -10.04
C LYS A 72 2.01 -9.58 -9.36
N GLU A 73 3.29 -9.47 -9.71
CA GLU A 73 4.17 -8.42 -9.22
C GLU A 73 3.69 -7.03 -9.66
N ILE A 74 3.30 -6.86 -10.93
CA ILE A 74 2.71 -5.61 -11.44
C ILE A 74 1.42 -5.25 -10.68
N SER A 75 0.53 -6.20 -10.44
CA SER A 75 -0.71 -5.94 -9.68
C SER A 75 -0.43 -5.47 -8.24
N ARG A 76 0.61 -6.01 -7.59
CA ARG A 76 1.05 -5.54 -6.26
C ARG A 76 1.57 -4.11 -6.31
N MET A 77 2.40 -3.77 -7.30
CA MET A 77 2.88 -2.39 -7.50
C MET A 77 1.72 -1.41 -7.69
N ARG A 78 0.74 -1.75 -8.55
CA ARG A 78 -0.43 -0.91 -8.79
C ARG A 78 -1.24 -0.67 -7.51
N THR A 79 -1.44 -1.72 -6.72
CA THR A 79 -2.15 -1.61 -5.43
C THR A 79 -1.40 -0.74 -4.44
N GLY A 80 -0.07 -0.86 -4.38
CA GLY A 80 0.76 0.01 -3.55
C GLY A 80 0.70 1.48 -4.00
N LEU A 81 0.78 1.74 -5.31
CA LEU A 81 0.68 3.09 -5.87
C LEU A 81 -0.68 3.72 -5.61
N GLU A 82 -1.77 2.95 -5.69
CA GLU A 82 -3.11 3.41 -5.35
C GLU A 82 -3.18 3.86 -3.88
N ARG A 83 -2.68 3.02 -2.95
CA ARG A 83 -2.60 3.38 -1.53
C ARG A 83 -1.79 4.65 -1.31
N LEU A 84 -0.65 4.77 -2.00
CA LEU A 84 0.22 5.93 -1.91
C LEU A 84 -0.47 7.21 -2.43
N ARG A 85 -1.16 7.11 -3.58
CA ARG A 85 -1.92 8.21 -4.19
C ARG A 85 -3.01 8.70 -3.25
N LEU A 86 -3.83 7.80 -2.70
CA LEU A 86 -4.90 8.13 -1.78
C LEU A 86 -4.39 8.83 -0.52
N ARG A 87 -3.22 8.40 0.00
CA ARG A 87 -2.60 9.05 1.17
C ARG A 87 -2.09 10.45 0.83
N LEU A 88 -1.47 10.65 -0.32
CA LEU A 88 -1.05 11.98 -0.80
C LEU A 88 -2.24 12.91 -1.03
N GLU A 89 -3.32 12.41 -1.63
CA GLU A 89 -4.57 13.16 -1.80
C GLU A 89 -5.18 13.53 -0.44
N THR A 90 -5.13 12.63 0.54
CA THR A 90 -5.56 12.91 1.92
C THR A 90 -4.71 14.01 2.56
N ILE A 91 -3.39 13.96 2.42
CA ILE A 91 -2.48 15.01 2.92
C ILE A 91 -2.81 16.35 2.25
N MET A 92 -3.12 16.36 0.95
CA MET A 92 -3.52 17.59 0.25
C MET A 92 -4.87 18.17 0.70
N ILE A 93 -5.82 17.33 1.12
CA ILE A 93 -7.19 17.77 1.48
C ILE A 93 -7.28 18.11 2.97
N ILE A 94 -6.79 17.21 3.83
CA ILE A 94 -6.99 17.26 5.28
C ILE A 94 -5.77 17.90 5.98
N GLY A 95 -4.61 17.90 5.33
CA GLY A 95 -3.35 18.43 5.87
C GLY A 95 -2.38 17.33 6.29
N GLU A 96 -1.14 17.74 6.56
CA GLU A 96 -0.06 16.85 6.95
C GLU A 96 -0.06 16.41 8.42
N SER A 97 0.47 15.21 8.66
CA SER A 97 0.96 14.79 9.97
C SER A 97 2.25 13.99 9.80
N ARG A 98 3.10 13.95 10.83
CA ARG A 98 4.36 13.18 10.79
C ARG A 98 4.09 11.71 10.47
N GLU A 99 3.04 11.16 11.06
CA GLU A 99 2.60 9.78 10.79
C GLU A 99 2.15 9.60 9.33
N SER A 100 1.38 10.55 8.78
CA SER A 100 0.93 10.50 7.39
C SER A 100 2.09 10.50 6.39
N ILE A 101 3.16 11.25 6.66
CA ILE A 101 4.36 11.29 5.81
C ILE A 101 5.20 10.02 5.96
N GLY A 102 5.39 9.53 7.19
CA GLY A 102 6.11 8.27 7.44
C GLY A 102 5.48 7.06 6.74
N GLN A 103 4.14 7.00 6.69
CA GLN A 103 3.42 5.95 5.97
C GLN A 103 3.67 5.97 4.45
N LEU A 104 4.02 7.10 3.84
CA LEU A 104 4.36 7.16 2.41
C LEU A 104 5.62 6.34 2.11
N LYS A 105 6.65 6.46 2.97
CA LYS A 105 7.90 5.68 2.86
C LYS A 105 7.66 4.19 3.09
N GLN A 106 6.81 3.83 4.05
CA GLN A 106 6.46 2.44 4.29
C GLN A 106 5.80 1.81 3.05
N ILE A 107 4.78 2.48 2.48
CA ILE A 107 4.10 1.99 1.26
C ILE A 107 5.09 1.90 0.10
N LEU A 108 6.00 2.89 -0.05
CA LEU A 108 7.01 2.83 -1.10
C LEU A 108 7.98 1.66 -0.90
N GLY A 109 8.38 1.36 0.35
CA GLY A 109 9.18 0.17 0.68
C GLY A 109 8.49 -1.14 0.30
N GLU A 110 7.17 -1.25 0.57
CA GLU A 110 6.38 -2.40 0.14
C GLU A 110 6.34 -2.53 -1.38
N ILE A 111 6.16 -1.42 -2.12
CA ILE A 111 6.22 -1.44 -3.58
C ILE A 111 7.62 -1.88 -4.05
N LYS A 112 8.68 -1.40 -3.40
CA LYS A 112 10.04 -1.77 -3.78
C LYS A 112 10.31 -3.28 -3.65
N SER A 113 9.74 -3.91 -2.61
CA SER A 113 9.85 -5.36 -2.40
C SER A 113 9.17 -6.22 -3.48
N SER A 114 8.36 -5.63 -4.37
CA SER A 114 7.61 -6.36 -5.40
C SER A 114 8.39 -6.68 -6.68
N GLY A 115 9.68 -6.32 -6.77
CA GLY A 115 10.58 -6.78 -7.84
C GLY A 115 10.73 -5.87 -9.06
N PHE A 116 10.33 -4.60 -8.96
CA PHE A 116 10.43 -3.60 -10.03
C PHE A 116 11.86 -3.36 -10.55
N GLU A 117 12.89 -3.63 -9.74
CA GLU A 117 14.31 -3.41 -10.06
C GLU A 117 14.81 -4.20 -11.27
N LYS A 118 14.15 -5.32 -11.58
CA LYS A 118 14.48 -6.15 -12.75
C LYS A 118 14.05 -5.51 -14.07
N ILE A 119 13.26 -4.44 -14.03
CA ILE A 119 12.73 -3.75 -15.19
C ILE A 119 13.35 -2.34 -15.19
N PRO A 120 14.36 -2.07 -16.03
CA PRO A 120 15.17 -0.85 -15.96
C PRO A 120 14.33 0.44 -15.95
N GLU A 121 13.31 0.49 -16.81
CA GLU A 121 12.41 1.63 -16.92
C GLU A 121 11.61 1.87 -15.63
N LEU A 122 11.10 0.80 -14.99
CA LEU A 122 10.42 0.92 -13.70
C LEU A 122 11.41 1.31 -12.60
N SER A 123 12.62 0.77 -12.63
CA SER A 123 13.67 1.10 -11.66
C SER A 123 13.96 2.60 -11.63
N ILE A 124 14.16 3.22 -12.80
CA ILE A 124 14.36 4.67 -12.91
C ILE A 124 13.14 5.40 -12.37
N MET A 125 11.93 4.95 -12.75
CA MET A 125 10.73 5.67 -12.36
C MET A 125 10.41 5.66 -10.88
N PHE A 126 10.59 4.51 -10.25
CA PHE A 126 10.44 4.36 -8.81
C PHE A 126 11.58 5.02 -8.03
N GLY A 127 12.79 5.10 -8.60
CA GLY A 127 13.90 5.90 -8.03
C GLY A 127 13.54 7.38 -7.95
N GLU A 128 13.06 7.97 -9.05
CA GLU A 128 12.60 9.37 -9.03
C GLU A 128 11.42 9.58 -8.05
N LEU A 129 10.51 8.62 -7.93
CA LEU A 129 9.42 8.71 -6.95
C LEU A 129 9.95 8.70 -5.51
N ASP A 130 10.96 7.87 -5.23
CA ASP A 130 11.62 7.79 -3.93
C ASP A 130 12.32 9.09 -3.53
N GLU A 131 13.01 9.72 -4.48
CA GLU A 131 13.62 11.04 -4.29
C GLU A 131 12.55 12.10 -3.98
N ILE A 132 11.44 12.12 -4.73
CA ILE A 132 10.35 13.07 -4.50
C ILE A 132 9.72 12.87 -3.12
N ILE A 133 9.45 11.62 -2.71
CA ILE A 133 8.84 11.33 -1.39
C ILE A 133 9.81 11.63 -0.24
N SER A 134 11.11 11.43 -0.45
CA SER A 134 12.12 11.81 0.55
C SER A 134 12.22 13.33 0.68
N GLY A 135 12.15 14.08 -0.43
CA GLY A 135 12.09 15.54 -0.41
C GLY A 135 10.81 16.09 0.24
N ILE A 136 9.69 15.37 0.14
CA ILE A 136 8.48 15.71 0.90
C ILE A 136 8.74 15.65 2.42
N GLU A 137 9.54 14.72 2.93
CA GLU A 137 9.82 14.71 4.37
C GLU A 137 10.64 15.94 4.81
N GLU A 138 11.61 16.35 3.98
CA GLU A 138 12.43 17.54 4.21
C GLU A 138 11.61 18.83 4.15
N ASP A 139 10.74 18.97 3.14
CA ASP A 139 9.85 20.13 2.96
C ASP A 139 8.88 20.33 4.12
N PHE A 140 8.55 19.25 4.83
CA PHE A 140 7.54 19.26 5.88
C PHE A 140 8.10 19.56 7.27
N GLU A 141 9.43 19.79 7.41
CA GLU A 141 10.16 20.23 8.64
C GLU A 141 9.34 19.99 9.92
N PHE A 142 9.16 18.73 10.30
CA PHE A 142 8.66 18.47 11.64
C PHE A 142 9.81 18.81 12.58
N GLU A 143 9.69 19.89 13.36
CA GLU A 143 10.65 20.20 14.42
C GLU A 143 11.01 18.90 15.13
N SER A 144 12.31 18.60 15.15
CA SER A 144 12.86 17.49 15.92
C SER A 144 12.70 17.85 17.39
N THR A 145 11.49 17.65 17.92
CA THR A 145 11.37 17.38 19.35
C THR A 145 12.21 16.14 19.59
N ALA A 146 13.38 16.34 20.20
CA ALA A 146 14.30 15.30 20.57
C ALA A 146 13.54 14.13 21.19
N SER A 147 13.93 12.93 20.77
CA SER A 147 13.66 11.62 21.37
C SER A 147 12.63 11.61 22.50
N ILE A 148 11.41 11.20 22.16
CA ILE A 148 10.70 10.29 23.06
C ILE A 148 10.84 8.92 22.39
N ASP A 149 11.96 8.27 22.71
CA ASP A 149 11.94 6.82 22.81
C ASP A 149 10.77 6.47 23.73
N ASP A 150 10.01 5.46 23.32
CA ASP A 150 8.81 4.94 23.99
C ASP A 150 7.50 5.68 23.61
N VAL A 151 6.89 5.26 22.49
CA VAL A 151 5.43 5.19 22.43
C VAL A 151 5.02 4.00 23.30
N THR A 152 5.19 4.13 24.62
CA THR A 152 4.18 3.60 25.51
C THR A 152 2.93 4.42 25.25
N VAL A 153 1.82 3.74 25.00
CA VAL A 153 0.51 4.38 25.05
C VAL A 153 0.35 4.86 26.49
N VAL A 154 0.77 6.10 26.77
CA VAL A 154 0.45 6.77 28.03
C VAL A 154 -1.00 7.23 27.90
N SER A 155 -1.92 6.26 27.96
CA SER A 155 -3.23 6.56 28.49
C SER A 155 -3.00 7.12 29.88
N SER A 156 -3.46 8.34 30.13
CA SER A 156 -3.45 8.92 31.47
C SER A 156 -3.94 7.87 32.48
N PRO A 157 -3.27 7.65 33.63
CA PRO A 157 -3.75 6.71 34.65
C PRO A 157 -5.23 6.95 35.01
N ALA A 158 -5.67 8.22 34.93
CA ALA A 158 -7.06 8.60 35.13
C ALA A 158 -8.01 8.09 34.03
N GLU A 159 -7.56 7.99 32.79
CA GLU A 159 -8.36 7.47 31.66
C GLU A 159 -8.44 5.95 31.70
N VAL A 160 -7.36 5.27 32.06
CA VAL A 160 -7.35 3.81 32.27
C VAL A 160 -8.30 3.43 33.42
N GLU A 161 -8.25 4.16 34.55
CA GLU A 161 -9.14 3.91 35.68
C GLU A 161 -10.62 4.18 35.32
N ARG A 162 -10.90 5.19 34.47
CA ARG A 162 -12.25 5.48 33.98
C ARG A 162 -12.78 4.36 33.10
N ILE A 163 -12.00 3.89 32.12
CA ILE A 163 -12.41 2.80 31.22
C ILE A 163 -12.62 1.50 31.99
N LEU A 164 -11.76 1.19 32.97
CA LEU A 164 -11.93 0.02 33.84
C LEU A 164 -13.21 0.11 34.69
N LYS A 165 -13.50 1.27 35.29
CA LYS A 165 -14.78 1.50 35.99
C LYS A 165 -15.98 1.37 35.07
N GLU A 166 -15.89 1.89 33.86
CA GLU A 166 -16.97 1.81 32.87
C GLU A 166 -17.22 0.36 32.44
N ALA A 167 -16.17 -0.43 32.27
CA ALA A 167 -16.26 -1.87 32.00
C ALA A 167 -16.91 -2.66 33.15
N ASP A 168 -16.55 -2.36 34.40
CA ASP A 168 -17.16 -2.99 35.60
C ASP A 168 -18.65 -2.68 35.71
N ILE A 169 -19.05 -1.44 35.43
CA ILE A 169 -20.47 -1.02 35.42
C ILE A 169 -21.24 -1.81 34.33
N VAL A 170 -20.66 -1.97 33.14
CA VAL A 170 -21.26 -2.73 32.04
C VAL A 170 -21.37 -4.23 32.39
N ALA A 171 -20.37 -4.80 33.06
CA ALA A 171 -20.38 -6.20 33.51
C ALA A 171 -21.48 -6.45 34.56
N GLN A 172 -21.57 -5.58 35.58
CA GLN A 172 -22.65 -5.66 36.59
C GLN A 172 -24.04 -5.47 35.99
N GLY A 173 -24.15 -4.65 34.93
CA GLY A 173 -25.39 -4.49 34.16
C GLY A 173 -25.78 -5.73 33.35
N ARG A 174 -24.80 -6.55 32.92
CA ARG A 174 -25.05 -7.83 32.23
C ARG A 174 -25.50 -8.93 33.20
N GLU A 175 -24.95 -8.98 34.41
CA GLU A 175 -25.35 -9.98 35.42
C GLU A 175 -26.79 -9.78 35.89
N LYS A 176 -27.24 -8.52 36.07
CA LYS A 176 -28.64 -8.22 36.44
C LYS A 176 -29.67 -8.54 35.36
N LYS A 177 -29.24 -8.76 34.10
CA LYS A 177 -30.13 -9.12 32.97
C LYS A 177 -30.19 -10.63 32.71
N ARG A 178 -29.41 -11.46 33.42
CA ARG A 178 -29.61 -12.92 33.44
C ARG A 178 -30.70 -13.27 34.45
N LEU A 179 -31.95 -13.08 34.06
CA LEU A 179 -33.09 -13.70 34.72
C LEU A 179 -32.89 -15.24 34.68
N PRO A 180 -33.00 -15.95 35.82
CA PRO A 180 -33.02 -17.41 35.80
C PRO A 180 -34.30 -17.89 35.09
N LEU A 181 -34.14 -18.90 34.23
CA LEU A 181 -35.26 -19.60 33.62
C LEU A 181 -36.10 -20.29 34.71
N PRO A 182 -37.43 -20.31 34.60
CA PRO A 182 -38.28 -20.99 35.57
C PRO A 182 -37.99 -22.50 35.55
N PRO A 183 -38.01 -23.19 36.71
CA PRO A 183 -37.86 -24.64 36.75
C PRO A 183 -39.06 -25.29 36.06
N GLY A 184 -38.78 -26.15 35.07
CA GLY A 184 -39.80 -26.96 34.39
C GLY A 184 -40.47 -27.93 35.35
N SER A 185 -41.80 -27.98 35.26
CA SER A 185 -42.70 -28.97 35.86
C SER A 185 -42.53 -30.36 35.26
#